data_AF-A0A959IAN0-F1
#
_entry.id   AF-A0A959IAN0-F1
#
_cell.length_a   1.000
_cell.length_b   1.000
_cell.length_c   1.000
_cell.angle_alpha   90.00
_cell.angle_beta   90.00
_cell.angle_gamma   90.00
#
_symmetry.space_group_name_H-M   'P 1'
#
loop_
_entity.id
_entity.type
_entity.pdbx_description
1 polymer ?
#
loop_
_entity_poly.entity_id
_entity_poly.type
_entity_poly.pdbx_seq_one_letter_code
_entity_poly.pdbx_strand_id
1 'polypeptide(L)'
;MQRGLDGGVEGKGDGDTPSKAEKAIIKKLGFHKFKTDDLKIVEGIGPKIEEALNAAGIKTWKDLAGSSVKRIQDILDQAEGNFNLADPKTWSQQVELAVEGRWLELKALQDELIGGKKA
;
A
#
# COMPACT_ATOMS: atom_id res chain seq x y z
N MET A 1 -49.57 10.44 13.07
CA MET A 1 -48.37 11.11 12.55
C MET A 1 -47.15 10.39 13.11
N GLN A 2 -46.34 9.77 12.23
CA GLN A 2 -44.90 9.45 12.37
C GLN A 2 -44.47 8.56 13.57
N ARG A 3 -43.58 7.58 13.48
CA ARG A 3 -42.92 6.78 12.44
C ARG A 3 -42.18 5.71 13.28
N GLY A 4 -42.37 4.43 13.00
CA GLY A 4 -41.65 3.36 13.70
C GLY A 4 -40.15 3.51 13.52
N LEU A 5 -39.40 3.29 14.60
CA LEU A 5 -37.95 3.14 14.59
C LEU A 5 -37.65 1.65 14.78
N ASP A 6 -37.97 0.88 13.75
CA ASP A 6 -37.52 -0.49 13.56
C ASP A 6 -36.66 -0.46 12.30
N GLY A 7 -35.36 -0.70 12.47
CA GLY A 7 -34.37 -0.50 11.43
C GLY A 7 -33.08 -1.20 11.80
N GLY A 8 -33.15 -2.51 12.03
CA GLY A 8 -31.97 -3.36 11.88
C GLY A 8 -31.52 -3.35 10.43
N VAL A 9 -30.23 -3.12 10.20
CA VAL A 9 -29.48 -3.92 9.24
C VAL A 9 -28.02 -4.00 9.68
N GLU A 10 -27.62 -5.22 10.00
CA GLU A 10 -26.25 -5.64 10.18
C GLU A 10 -25.57 -5.55 8.80
N GLY A 11 -24.77 -4.50 8.57
CA GLY A 11 -24.06 -4.28 7.31
C GLY A 11 -22.81 -5.15 7.19
N LYS A 12 -22.99 -6.43 6.87
CA LYS A 12 -21.90 -7.33 6.47
C LYS A 12 -21.65 -7.19 4.96
N GLY A 13 -20.62 -6.40 4.61
CA GLY A 13 -19.84 -6.51 3.38
C GLY A 13 -20.35 -5.79 2.13
N ASP A 14 -19.90 -4.55 1.91
CA ASP A 14 -19.87 -3.87 0.60
C ASP A 14 -18.92 -2.65 0.70
N GLY A 15 -17.61 -2.88 0.69
CA GLY A 15 -16.59 -1.87 1.04
C GLY A 15 -15.57 -1.53 -0.05
N ASP A 16 -15.81 -1.90 -1.32
CA ASP A 16 -14.74 -1.90 -2.33
C ASP A 16 -14.99 -0.94 -3.50
N THR A 17 -15.44 0.28 -3.23
CA THR A 17 -15.36 1.34 -4.25
C THR A 17 -15.17 2.71 -3.61
N PRO A 18 -14.05 3.41 -3.87
CA PRO A 18 -13.82 4.72 -3.28
C PRO A 18 -14.89 5.72 -3.73
N SER A 19 -15.30 6.61 -2.81
CA SER A 19 -16.22 7.71 -3.10
C SER A 19 -15.68 8.60 -4.22
N LYS A 20 -16.56 9.39 -4.85
CA LYS A 20 -16.15 10.37 -5.88
C LYS A 20 -15.08 11.33 -5.38
N ALA A 21 -15.14 11.72 -4.11
CA ALA A 21 -14.14 12.57 -3.47
C ALA A 21 -12.79 11.84 -3.32
N GLU A 22 -12.81 10.61 -2.84
CA GLU A 22 -11.60 9.78 -2.70
C GLU A 22 -10.96 9.49 -4.07
N LYS A 23 -11.75 9.13 -5.08
CA LYS A 23 -11.27 8.95 -6.46
C LYS A 23 -10.59 10.21 -7.00
N ALA A 24 -11.10 11.39 -6.68
CA ALA A 24 -10.47 12.65 -7.08
C ALA A 24 -9.13 12.86 -6.36
N ILE A 25 -9.02 12.52 -5.08
CA ILE A 25 -7.77 12.57 -4.31
C ILE A 25 -6.75 11.57 -4.88
N ILE A 26 -7.13 10.29 -5.03
CA ILE A 26 -6.28 9.24 -5.63
C ILE A 26 -5.75 9.68 -7.00
N LYS A 27 -6.61 10.28 -7.84
CA LYS A 27 -6.21 10.80 -9.14
C LYS A 27 -5.21 11.95 -9.00
N LYS A 28 -5.50 12.94 -8.16
CA LYS A 28 -4.64 14.12 -7.92
C LYS A 28 -3.26 13.74 -7.38
N LEU A 29 -3.20 12.72 -6.53
CA LEU A 29 -1.95 12.22 -5.94
C LEU A 29 -1.21 11.22 -6.85
N GLY A 30 -1.81 10.81 -7.96
CA GLY A 30 -1.19 9.92 -8.94
C GLY A 30 -1.28 8.43 -8.58
N PHE A 31 -1.99 8.05 -7.52
CA PHE A 31 -2.15 6.64 -7.11
C PHE A 31 -3.06 5.83 -8.05
N HIS A 32 -3.90 6.50 -8.85
CA HIS A 32 -4.80 5.86 -9.82
C HIS A 32 -4.10 5.00 -10.91
N LYS A 33 -2.78 5.14 -11.05
CA LYS A 33 -1.98 4.36 -12.00
C LYS A 33 -1.64 2.96 -11.48
N PHE A 34 -1.72 2.76 -10.17
CA PHE A 34 -1.44 1.48 -9.53
C PHE A 34 -2.73 0.67 -9.45
N LYS A 35 -2.62 -0.62 -9.74
CA LYS A 35 -3.73 -1.54 -9.56
C LYS A 35 -3.82 -1.94 -8.08
N THR A 36 -4.95 -2.52 -7.67
CA THR A 36 -5.01 -3.22 -6.38
C THR A 36 -3.85 -4.21 -6.29
N ASP A 37 -3.20 -4.24 -5.14
CA ASP A 37 -2.04 -5.09 -4.86
C ASP A 37 -0.76 -4.80 -5.65
N ASP A 38 -0.73 -3.74 -6.48
CA ASP A 38 0.49 -3.28 -7.13
C ASP A 38 1.44 -2.70 -6.05
N LEU A 39 2.58 -3.36 -5.83
CA LEU A 39 3.50 -3.03 -4.74
C LEU A 39 4.29 -1.75 -5.04
N LYS A 40 4.35 -1.31 -6.31
CA LYS A 40 5.01 -0.04 -6.69
C LYS A 40 4.25 1.18 -6.20
N ILE A 41 3.08 1.01 -5.56
CA ILE A 41 2.45 2.08 -4.80
C ILE A 41 3.34 2.57 -3.65
N VAL A 42 4.24 1.71 -3.15
CA VAL A 42 5.18 1.98 -2.07
C VAL A 42 6.44 2.67 -2.62
N GLU A 43 6.78 3.80 -2.02
CA GLU A 43 8.04 4.50 -2.27
C GLU A 43 9.22 3.63 -1.83
N GLY A 44 10.21 3.49 -2.71
CA GLY A 44 11.29 2.52 -2.59
C GLY A 44 11.06 1.19 -3.34
N ILE A 45 9.83 0.88 -3.80
CA ILE A 45 9.54 -0.31 -4.61
C ILE A 45 9.42 0.04 -6.09
N GLY A 46 10.49 -0.24 -6.84
CA GLY A 46 10.49 -0.18 -8.31
C GLY A 46 10.11 -1.51 -8.96
N PRO A 47 9.98 -1.57 -10.31
CA PRO A 47 9.59 -2.78 -11.04
C PRO A 47 10.42 -4.02 -10.73
N LYS A 48 11.74 -3.86 -10.56
CA LYS A 48 12.64 -4.99 -10.21
C LYS A 48 12.46 -5.50 -8.78
N ILE A 49 12.17 -4.60 -7.84
CA ILE A 49 11.91 -4.97 -6.45
C ILE A 49 10.56 -5.69 -6.37
N GLU A 50 9.53 -5.17 -7.03
CA GLU A 50 8.24 -5.84 -7.13
C GLU A 50 8.37 -7.24 -7.74
N GLU A 51 9.16 -7.40 -8.81
CA GLU A 51 9.43 -8.71 -9.42
C GLU A 51 10.09 -9.68 -8.44
N ALA A 52 11.13 -9.24 -7.70
CA ALA A 52 11.82 -10.04 -6.69
C ALA A 52 10.88 -10.47 -5.56
N LEU A 53 10.07 -9.55 -5.04
CA LEU A 53 9.09 -9.83 -3.98
C LEU A 53 8.01 -10.81 -4.47
N ASN A 54 7.50 -10.60 -5.69
CA ASN A 54 6.51 -11.47 -6.31
C ASN A 54 7.04 -12.90 -6.52
N ALA A 55 8.31 -13.03 -6.94
CA ALA A 55 8.98 -14.33 -7.08
C ALA A 55 9.12 -15.06 -5.74
N ALA A 56 9.32 -14.32 -4.63
CA ALA A 56 9.37 -14.84 -3.27
C ALA A 56 7.98 -15.03 -2.61
N GLY A 57 6.89 -14.80 -3.35
CA GLY A 57 5.52 -15.02 -2.90
C GLY A 57 4.87 -13.84 -2.15
N ILE A 58 5.50 -12.67 -2.11
CA ILE A 58 4.91 -11.43 -1.59
C ILE A 58 4.25 -10.71 -2.76
N LYS A 59 2.94 -10.89 -2.95
CA LYS A 59 2.23 -10.43 -4.16
C LYS A 59 1.13 -9.41 -3.90
N THR A 60 0.74 -9.25 -2.65
CA THR A 60 -0.35 -8.36 -2.23
C THR A 60 0.12 -7.37 -1.19
N TRP A 61 -0.63 -6.27 -1.04
CA TRP A 61 -0.38 -5.31 0.04
C TRP A 61 -0.44 -5.99 1.41
N LYS A 62 -1.32 -6.97 1.55
CA LYS A 62 -1.45 -7.77 2.77
C LYS A 62 -0.23 -8.66 3.02
N ASP A 63 0.32 -9.29 1.98
CA ASP A 63 1.54 -10.10 2.10
C ASP A 63 2.72 -9.23 2.51
N LEU A 64 2.83 -8.03 1.94
CA LEU A 64 3.91 -7.09 2.25
C LEU A 64 3.77 -6.53 3.68
N ALA A 65 2.55 -6.17 4.11
CA ALA A 65 2.27 -5.73 5.47
C ALA A 65 2.60 -6.82 6.50
N GLY A 66 2.27 -8.07 6.20
CA GLY A 66 2.52 -9.22 7.07
C GLY A 66 3.94 -9.77 7.03
N SER A 67 4.79 -9.28 6.13
CA SER A 67 6.18 -9.74 6.00
C SER A 67 7.11 -8.97 6.92
N SER A 68 8.03 -9.67 7.58
CA SER A 68 9.05 -9.01 8.41
C SER A 68 10.07 -8.28 7.55
N VAL A 69 10.55 -7.14 8.03
CA VAL A 69 11.65 -6.36 7.41
C VAL A 69 12.85 -7.26 7.10
N LYS A 70 13.19 -8.18 8.01
CA LYS A 70 14.28 -9.15 7.81
C LYS A 70 14.01 -10.05 6.60
N ARG A 71 12.82 -10.63 6.49
CA ARG A 71 12.46 -11.50 5.35
C ARG A 71 12.54 -10.74 4.03
N ILE A 72 12.05 -9.50 4.02
CA ILE A 72 12.09 -8.64 2.83
C ILE A 72 13.54 -8.36 2.45
N GLN A 73 14.38 -7.98 3.41
CA GLN A 73 15.81 -7.75 3.17
C GLN A 73 16.51 -9.01 2.64
N ASP A 74 16.26 -10.18 3.24
CA ASP A 74 16.82 -11.46 2.78
C ASP A 74 16.43 -11.76 1.31
N ILE A 75 15.21 -11.39 0.88
CA ILE A 75 14.77 -11.53 -0.52
C ILE A 75 15.53 -10.58 -1.44
N LEU A 76 15.69 -9.31 -1.04
CA LEU A 76 16.42 -8.32 -1.83
C LEU A 76 17.90 -8.70 -1.97
N ASP A 77 18.52 -9.19 -0.91
CA ASP A 77 19.94 -9.60 -0.90
C ASP A 77 20.20 -10.81 -1.81
N GLN A 78 19.19 -11.68 -2.00
CA GLN A 78 19.27 -12.85 -2.88
C GLN A 78 18.83 -12.56 -4.32
N ALA A 79 18.15 -11.45 -4.55
CA ALA A 79 17.62 -11.10 -5.87
C ALA A 79 18.67 -10.43 -6.76
N GLU A 80 18.52 -10.59 -8.08
CA GLU A 80 19.42 -9.95 -9.04
C GLU A 80 19.10 -8.45 -9.15
N GLY A 81 19.95 -7.62 -8.54
CA GLY A 81 19.84 -6.16 -8.66
C GLY A 81 20.68 -5.41 -7.64
N ASN A 82 20.79 -4.10 -7.83
CA ASN A 82 21.39 -3.21 -6.84
C ASN A 82 20.27 -2.49 -6.08
N PHE A 83 19.89 -3.05 -4.93
CA PHE A 83 18.82 -2.51 -4.07
C PHE A 83 19.34 -1.77 -2.84
N ASN A 84 20.62 -1.37 -2.82
CA ASN A 84 21.26 -0.73 -1.65
C ASN A 84 20.59 0.57 -1.18
N LEU A 85 19.83 1.21 -2.07
CA LEU A 85 19.09 2.44 -1.76
C LEU A 85 17.70 2.16 -1.17
N ALA A 86 17.15 0.97 -1.34
CA ALA A 86 15.86 0.59 -0.76
C ALA A 86 15.96 0.39 0.75
N ASP A 87 14.96 0.83 1.50
CA ASP A 87 14.79 0.49 2.93
C ASP A 87 13.40 -0.09 3.19
N PRO A 88 13.30 -1.40 3.49
CA PRO A 88 12.01 -2.04 3.72
C PRO A 88 11.33 -1.66 5.04
N LYS A 89 11.97 -0.90 5.93
CA LYS A 89 11.41 -0.54 7.25
C LYS A 89 10.10 0.23 7.17
N THR A 90 9.90 1.02 6.11
CA THR A 90 8.70 1.85 5.94
C THR A 90 7.67 1.21 5.02
N TRP A 91 7.99 0.09 4.36
CA TRP A 91 7.12 -0.49 3.33
C TRP A 91 5.82 -1.02 3.91
N SER A 92 5.87 -1.72 5.06
CA SER A 92 4.67 -2.21 5.74
C SER A 92 3.73 -1.06 6.12
N GLN A 93 4.26 0.03 6.68
CA GLN A 93 3.48 1.21 7.02
C GLN A 93 2.80 1.85 5.79
N GLN A 94 3.52 1.94 4.66
CA GLN A 94 2.97 2.50 3.43
C GLN A 94 1.80 1.66 2.88
N VAL A 95 1.91 0.33 2.89
CA VAL A 95 0.79 -0.52 2.43
C VAL A 95 -0.39 -0.54 3.41
N GLU A 96 -0.16 -0.41 4.71
CA GLU A 96 -1.24 -0.25 5.68
C GLU A 96 -2.07 1.01 5.38
N LEU A 97 -1.41 2.15 5.12
CA LEU A 97 -2.08 3.38 4.72
C LEU A 97 -2.85 3.23 3.39
N ALA A 98 -2.31 2.48 2.44
CA ALA A 98 -2.99 2.19 1.16
C ALA A 98 -4.24 1.31 1.36
N VAL A 99 -4.15 0.26 2.18
CA VAL A 99 -5.25 -0.66 2.51
C VAL A 99 -6.39 0.09 3.22
N GLU A 100 -6.06 1.04 4.10
CA GLU A 100 -7.03 1.85 4.83
C GLU A 100 -7.57 3.05 4.04
N GLY A 101 -7.11 3.25 2.79
CA GLY A 101 -7.52 4.39 1.97
C GLY A 101 -7.03 5.75 2.48
N ARG A 102 -6.00 5.78 3.34
CA ARG A 102 -5.39 6.98 3.91
C ARG A 102 -4.41 7.63 2.93
N TRP A 103 -4.90 7.98 1.74
CA TRP A 103 -4.09 8.43 0.60
C TRP A 103 -3.27 9.70 0.85
N LEU A 104 -3.82 10.64 1.63
CA LEU A 104 -3.11 11.88 1.98
C LEU A 104 -1.94 11.62 2.94
N GLU A 105 -2.15 10.75 3.94
CA GLU A 105 -1.11 10.34 4.88
C GLU A 105 -0.05 9.50 4.17
N LEU A 106 -0.45 8.61 3.27
CA LEU A 106 0.48 7.86 2.43
C LEU A 106 1.37 8.81 1.62
N LYS A 107 0.77 9.80 0.96
CA LYS A 107 1.55 10.76 0.18
C LYS A 107 2.48 11.60 1.04
N ALA A 108 2.01 12.07 2.20
CA ALA A 108 2.84 12.84 3.13
C ALA A 108 4.04 12.01 3.60
N LEU A 109 3.83 10.75 3.99
CA LEU A 109 4.91 9.85 4.35
C LEU A 109 5.91 9.68 3.19
N GLN A 110 5.43 9.45 1.96
CA GLN A 110 6.31 9.30 0.80
C GLN A 110 7.11 10.56 0.48
N ASP A 111 6.58 11.75 0.73
CA ASP A 111 7.29 13.02 0.50
C ASP A 111 8.41 13.26 1.54
N GLU A 112 8.36 12.58 2.70
CA GLU A 112 9.42 12.60 3.73
C GLU A 112 10.53 11.56 3.49
N LEU A 113 10.36 10.68 2.50
CA LEU A 113 11.25 9.56 2.26
C LEU A 113 12.08 9.72 0.97
N ILE A 114 13.30 9.19 1.00
CA ILE A 114 14.20 8.99 -0.13
C ILE A 114 14.57 7.51 -0.18
N GLY A 115 14.01 6.76 -1.12
CA GLY A 115 14.26 5.32 -1.27
C GLY A 115 13.69 4.46 -0.13
N GLY A 116 12.65 4.92 0.56
CA GLY A 116 12.10 4.28 1.76
C GLY A 116 12.76 4.70 3.08
N LYS A 117 13.77 5.59 3.04
CA LYS A 117 14.49 6.13 4.22
C LYS A 117 14.06 7.56 4.48
N LYS A 118 13.97 8.00 5.74
CA LYS A 118 13.76 9.44 6.03
C LYS A 118 14.87 10.27 5.38
N ALA A 119 14.45 11.30 4.64
CA ALA A 119 15.32 12.25 3.95
C ALA A 119 16.29 12.97 4.90
#